data_AF-A0A380HA10-F1
#
_entry.id   AF-A0A380HA10-F1
#
_cell.length_a   1.000
_cell.length_b   1.000
_cell.length_c   1.000
_cell.angle_alpha   90.00
_cell.angle_beta   90.00
_cell.angle_gamma   90.00
#
_symmetry.space_group_name_H-M   'P 1'
#
loop_
_entity.id
_entity.type
_entity.pdbx_description
1 polymer ?
#
loop_
_entity_poly.entity_id
_entity_poly.type
_entity_poly.pdbx_seq_one_letter_code
_entity_poly.pdbx_strand_id
1 'polypeptide(L)'
;MISRVEVLQNIYLRVYNPPIVIGFTSLVSLVTMLFFSPLHALLIAVSMMLTLWFVPWISAKRVRLIKQYVSHEQREFLTRFYDYNESYEELNRFKQTEQFKNDVINRLKKYDYMQLKEQKFLSLYDYVLNIIAMVSIFMSLLLGAQQVYTGQLNEVYLTSIVLMVLTLFEQAVPMSNVAFYKADTDQALDEINEVIAPVTTEMSGISNNNHSELSLFEMKDVTFSYWNQQTPTTVLI
;
A
#
# COMPACT_ATOMS: atom_id res chain seq x y z
N MET A 1 -3.94 17.08 -0.59
CA MET A 1 -2.84 17.07 -1.58
C MET A 1 -1.44 17.11 -0.93
N ILE A 2 -1.15 17.99 0.04
CA ILE A 2 0.17 18.03 0.74
C ILE A 2 0.58 16.67 1.35
N SER A 3 -0.35 15.97 2.01
CA SER A 3 -0.08 14.67 2.65
C SER A 3 0.42 13.57 1.69
N ARG A 4 0.13 13.66 0.39
CA ARG A 4 0.53 12.62 -0.59
C ARG A 4 1.97 12.75 -1.05
N VAL A 5 2.49 13.98 -1.14
CA VAL A 5 3.90 14.26 -1.46
C VAL A 5 4.82 13.80 -0.31
N GLU A 6 4.34 13.95 0.93
CA GLU A 6 5.04 13.51 2.14
C GLU A 6 5.14 11.98 2.25
N VAL A 7 4.08 11.26 1.86
CA VAL A 7 4.09 9.79 1.73
C VAL A 7 5.08 9.34 0.65
N LEU A 8 5.16 10.06 -0.48
CA LEU A 8 6.09 9.74 -1.57
C LEU A 8 7.56 9.98 -1.17
N GLN A 9 7.84 11.00 -0.36
CA GLN A 9 9.19 11.29 0.15
C GLN A 9 9.64 10.28 1.21
N ASN A 10 8.72 9.77 2.03
CA ASN A 10 9.02 8.80 3.10
C ASN A 10 9.18 7.35 2.61
N ILE A 11 8.93 7.08 1.32
CA ILE A 11 9.10 5.76 0.68
C ILE A 11 10.55 5.27 0.73
N TYR A 12 11.51 6.17 0.45
CA TYR A 12 12.91 5.76 0.36
C TYR A 12 13.44 5.19 1.69
N LEU A 13 13.00 5.77 2.81
CA LEU A 13 13.42 5.36 4.15
C LEU A 13 12.70 4.10 4.65
N ARG A 14 11.44 3.87 4.24
CA ARG A 14 10.57 2.83 4.83
C ARG A 14 10.28 1.64 3.92
N VAL A 15 10.47 1.76 2.61
CA VAL A 15 10.19 0.71 1.62
C VAL A 15 11.46 0.08 1.08
N TYR A 16 12.50 0.89 0.83
CA TYR A 16 13.70 0.45 0.15
C TYR A 16 14.78 -0.08 1.11
N ASN A 17 14.98 0.58 2.24
CA ASN A 17 16.02 0.19 3.20
C ASN A 17 15.78 -1.18 3.85
N PRO A 18 14.57 -1.52 4.34
CA PRO A 18 14.38 -2.79 5.04
C PRO A 18 14.65 -4.03 4.16
N PRO A 19 14.16 -4.12 2.91
CA PRO A 19 14.43 -5.27 2.03
C PRO A 19 15.90 -5.42 1.64
N ILE A 20 16.59 -4.31 1.34
CA ILE A 20 17.99 -4.36 0.91
C ILE A 20 18.88 -4.82 2.07
N VAL A 21 18.69 -4.25 3.27
CA VAL A 21 19.48 -4.61 4.44
C VAL A 21 19.29 -6.08 4.78
N ILE A 22 18.04 -6.57 4.82
CA ILE A 22 17.76 -7.97 5.17
C ILE A 22 18.22 -8.93 4.08
N GLY A 23 18.04 -8.57 2.80
CA GLY A 23 18.56 -9.37 1.70
C GLY A 23 20.09 -9.50 1.77
N PHE A 24 20.77 -8.40 2.08
CA PHE A 24 22.22 -8.39 2.23
C PHE A 24 22.69 -9.16 3.47
N THR A 25 22.09 -8.93 4.65
CA THR A 25 22.47 -9.65 5.87
C THR A 25 22.14 -11.14 5.76
N SER A 26 21.00 -11.51 5.17
CA SER A 26 20.63 -12.89 4.88
C SER A 26 21.63 -13.55 3.93
N LEU A 27 22.06 -12.86 2.86
CA LEU A 27 23.06 -13.38 1.92
C LEU A 27 24.40 -13.64 2.64
N VAL A 28 24.88 -12.66 3.41
CA VAL A 28 26.14 -12.78 4.17
C VAL A 28 26.06 -13.93 5.16
N SER A 29 24.95 -14.03 5.90
CA SER A 29 24.71 -15.13 6.84
C SER A 29 24.63 -16.48 6.14
N LEU A 30 23.97 -16.57 4.98
CA LEU A 30 23.84 -17.82 4.23
C LEU A 30 25.20 -18.30 3.71
N VAL A 31 26.01 -17.40 3.14
CA VAL A 31 27.38 -17.71 2.71
C VAL A 31 28.22 -18.15 3.90
N THR A 32 28.12 -17.45 5.03
CA THR A 32 28.83 -17.82 6.26
C THR A 32 28.42 -19.22 6.73
N MET A 33 27.12 -19.51 6.77
CA MET A 33 26.57 -20.78 7.24
C MET A 33 26.99 -21.97 6.38
N LEU A 34 27.18 -21.77 5.06
CA LEU A 34 27.66 -22.82 4.17
C LEU A 34 29.04 -23.37 4.58
N PHE A 35 29.91 -22.53 5.15
CA PHE A 35 31.23 -22.96 5.64
C PHE A 35 31.15 -23.68 6.99
N PHE A 36 30.16 -23.37 7.84
CA PHE A 36 30.01 -24.00 9.16
C PHE A 36 29.17 -25.29 9.11
N SER A 37 27.97 -25.21 8.55
CA SER A 37 27.03 -26.34 8.49
C SER A 37 26.07 -26.14 7.30
N PRO A 38 26.26 -26.89 6.19
CA PRO A 38 25.41 -26.80 5.00
C PRO A 38 23.93 -27.05 5.30
N LEU A 39 23.64 -27.84 6.33
CA LEU A 39 22.28 -28.20 6.72
C LEU A 39 21.54 -27.02 7.37
N HIS A 40 22.23 -26.22 8.19
CA HIS A 40 21.68 -24.97 8.73
C HIS A 40 21.52 -23.90 7.64
N ALA A 41 22.47 -23.86 6.69
CA ALA A 41 22.37 -22.95 5.54
C ALA A 41 21.09 -23.21 4.73
N LEU A 42 20.75 -24.49 4.49
CA LEU A 42 19.53 -24.89 3.78
C LEU A 42 18.27 -24.48 4.56
N LEU A 43 18.25 -24.66 5.88
CA LEU A 43 17.13 -24.22 6.71
C LEU A 43 16.91 -22.71 6.64
N ILE A 44 17.97 -21.92 6.78
CA ILE A 44 17.91 -20.45 6.65
C ILE A 44 17.46 -20.07 5.23
N ALA A 45 17.98 -20.73 4.20
CA ALA A 45 17.61 -20.47 2.82
C ALA A 45 16.11 -20.68 2.58
N VAL A 46 15.58 -21.82 3.01
CA VAL A 46 14.16 -22.17 2.82
C VAL A 46 13.25 -21.22 3.60
N SER A 47 13.58 -20.96 4.86
CA SER A 47 12.79 -20.06 5.70
C SER A 47 12.80 -18.62 5.19
N MET A 48 13.95 -18.10 4.75
CA MET A 48 14.02 -16.77 4.14
C MET A 48 13.36 -16.69 2.77
N MET A 49 13.44 -17.75 1.96
CA MET A 49 12.72 -17.80 0.69
C MET A 49 11.19 -17.77 0.91
N LEU A 50 10.71 -18.43 1.97
CA LEU A 50 9.30 -18.36 2.35
C LEU A 50 8.92 -16.95 2.81
N THR A 51 9.68 -16.32 3.72
CA THR A 51 9.34 -15.00 4.28
C THR A 51 9.48 -13.87 3.26
N LEU A 52 10.51 -13.88 2.40
CA LEU A 52 10.75 -12.81 1.42
C LEU A 52 9.95 -12.98 0.13
N TRP A 53 9.69 -14.22 -0.31
CA TRP A 53 9.08 -14.45 -1.63
C TRP A 53 7.65 -14.94 -1.53
N PHE A 54 7.40 -15.96 -0.73
CA PHE A 54 6.10 -16.64 -0.70
C PHE A 54 5.02 -15.79 -0.03
N VAL A 55 5.31 -15.26 1.17
CA VAL A 55 4.34 -14.50 1.98
C VAL A 55 4.01 -13.14 1.32
N PRO A 56 4.95 -12.37 0.76
CA PRO A 56 4.63 -11.13 0.04
C PRO A 56 3.87 -11.37 -1.26
N TRP A 57 4.18 -12.45 -2.01
CA TRP A 57 3.52 -12.74 -3.28
C TRP A 57 2.02 -13.05 -3.12
N ILE A 58 1.66 -13.82 -2.10
CA ILE A 58 0.24 -14.12 -1.81
C ILE A 58 -0.49 -12.90 -1.23
N SER A 59 0.21 -12.09 -0.43
CA SER A 59 -0.37 -10.96 0.31
C SER A 59 -0.57 -9.71 -0.56
N ALA A 60 0.38 -9.39 -1.46
CA ALA A 60 0.40 -8.14 -2.21
C ALA A 60 -0.91 -7.85 -2.98
N LYS A 61 -1.50 -8.88 -3.62
CA LYS A 61 -2.78 -8.72 -4.35
C LYS A 61 -3.94 -8.42 -3.41
N ARG A 62 -3.98 -9.05 -2.24
CA ARG A 62 -5.07 -8.88 -1.27
C ARG A 62 -4.99 -7.53 -0.55
N VAL A 63 -3.78 -7.10 -0.18
CA VAL A 63 -3.54 -5.79 0.46
C VAL A 63 -4.05 -4.66 -0.43
N ARG A 64 -3.71 -4.66 -1.72
CA ARG A 64 -4.12 -3.60 -2.65
C ARG A 64 -5.65 -3.47 -2.74
N LEU A 65 -6.35 -4.60 -2.86
CA LEU A 65 -7.82 -4.60 -2.92
C LEU A 65 -8.41 -4.06 -1.61
N ILE A 66 -7.97 -4.55 -0.45
CA ILE A 66 -8.47 -4.11 0.85
C ILE A 66 -8.27 -2.59 1.02
N LYS A 67 -7.08 -2.08 0.67
CA LYS A 67 -6.79 -0.63 0.73
C LYS A 67 -7.67 0.21 -0.18
N GLN A 68 -7.92 -0.24 -1.40
CA GLN A 68 -8.81 0.44 -2.33
C GLN A 68 -10.24 0.55 -1.77
N TYR A 69 -10.76 -0.53 -1.16
CA TYR A 69 -12.07 -0.51 -0.51
C TYR A 69 -12.11 0.41 0.71
N VAL A 70 -11.10 0.37 1.59
CA VAL A 70 -11.01 1.28 2.75
C VAL A 70 -10.98 2.74 2.30
N SER A 71 -10.17 3.05 1.28
CA SER A 71 -10.06 4.41 0.74
C SER A 71 -11.35 4.88 0.07
N HIS A 72 -12.07 3.97 -0.61
CA HIS A 72 -13.37 4.28 -1.20
C HIS A 72 -14.43 4.59 -0.13
N GLU A 73 -14.58 3.74 0.89
CA GLU A 73 -15.53 3.98 1.99
C GLU A 73 -15.16 5.23 2.81
N GLN A 74 -13.86 5.53 2.96
CA GLN A 74 -13.40 6.76 3.59
C GLN A 74 -13.84 8.00 2.82
N ARG A 75 -13.67 7.99 1.49
CA ARG A 75 -14.13 9.08 0.61
C ARG A 75 -15.63 9.27 0.70
N GLU A 76 -16.41 8.20 0.60
CA GLU A 76 -17.87 8.23 0.75
C GLU A 76 -18.31 8.82 2.10
N PHE A 77 -17.67 8.41 3.20
CA PHE A 77 -17.94 8.96 4.52
C PHE A 77 -17.60 10.47 4.59
N LEU A 78 -16.42 10.87 4.14
CA LEU A 78 -16.00 12.28 4.15
C LEU A 78 -16.94 13.15 3.33
N THR A 79 -17.28 12.74 2.11
CA THR A 79 -18.24 13.47 1.25
C THR A 79 -19.57 13.67 1.97
N ARG A 80 -20.16 12.60 2.52
CA ARG A 80 -21.44 12.71 3.25
C ARG A 80 -21.34 13.54 4.52
N PHE A 81 -20.21 13.49 5.21
CA PHE A 81 -19.97 14.32 6.39
C PHE A 81 -19.89 15.81 6.03
N TYR A 82 -19.24 16.16 4.91
CA TYR A 82 -19.20 17.53 4.42
C TYR A 82 -20.58 18.00 3.94
N ASP A 83 -21.30 17.18 3.15
CA ASP A 83 -22.68 17.46 2.73
C ASP A 83 -23.58 17.79 3.94
N TYR A 84 -23.45 17.00 5.02
CA TYR A 84 -24.23 17.19 6.24
C TYR A 84 -23.91 18.53 6.92
N ASN A 85 -22.63 18.90 7.02
CA ASN A 85 -22.22 20.14 7.67
C ASN A 85 -22.61 21.37 6.85
N GLU A 86 -22.41 21.32 5.53
CA GLU A 86 -22.73 22.44 4.63
C GLU A 86 -24.25 22.64 4.49
N SER A 87 -25.01 21.54 4.41
CA SER A 87 -26.47 21.57 4.26
C SER A 87 -27.22 21.53 5.60
N TYR A 88 -26.54 21.73 6.73
CA TYR A 88 -27.14 21.54 8.06
C TYR A 88 -28.35 22.46 8.28
N GLU A 89 -28.24 23.73 7.90
CA GLU A 89 -29.33 24.71 8.06
C GLU A 89 -30.56 24.34 7.22
N GLU A 90 -30.35 23.87 5.99
CA GLU A 90 -31.42 23.41 5.10
C GLU A 90 -32.08 22.14 5.63
N LEU A 91 -31.29 21.14 6.02
CA LEU A 91 -31.77 19.88 6.61
C LEU A 91 -32.58 20.13 7.89
N ASN A 92 -32.16 21.09 8.71
CA ASN A 92 -32.88 21.51 9.91
C ASN A 92 -34.22 22.16 9.57
N ARG A 93 -34.26 23.00 8.52
CA ARG A 93 -35.50 23.65 8.03
C ARG A 93 -36.55 22.64 7.57
N PHE A 94 -36.11 21.55 6.94
CA PHE A 94 -36.99 20.46 6.48
C PHE A 94 -37.21 19.34 7.52
N LYS A 95 -36.64 19.46 8.74
CA LYS A 95 -36.69 18.44 9.80
C LYS A 95 -36.14 17.06 9.38
N GLN A 96 -35.19 17.02 8.45
CA GLN A 96 -34.59 15.78 7.92
C GLN A 96 -33.21 15.45 8.54
N THR A 97 -32.74 16.28 9.48
CA THR A 97 -31.40 16.15 10.10
C THR A 97 -31.11 14.77 10.67
N GLU A 98 -32.06 14.15 11.38
CA GLU A 98 -31.84 12.82 11.98
C GLU A 98 -31.72 11.70 10.94
N GLN A 99 -32.45 11.80 9.82
CA GLN A 99 -32.32 10.81 8.73
C GLN A 99 -30.94 10.91 8.07
N PHE A 100 -30.48 12.13 7.78
CA PHE A 100 -29.18 12.36 7.17
C PHE A 100 -28.02 11.97 8.10
N LYS A 101 -28.13 12.35 9.38
CA LYS A 101 -27.18 11.94 10.43
C LYS A 101 -27.07 10.42 10.55
N ASN A 102 -28.18 9.69 10.47
CA ASN A 102 -28.17 8.23 10.47
C ASN A 102 -27.47 7.65 9.23
N ASP A 103 -27.61 8.26 8.05
CA ASP A 103 -26.84 7.86 6.87
C ASP A 103 -25.34 8.08 7.07
N VAL A 104 -24.93 9.26 7.57
CA VAL A 104 -23.52 9.54 7.89
C VAL A 104 -22.95 8.53 8.88
N ILE A 105 -23.69 8.21 9.96
CA ILE A 105 -23.28 7.20 10.95
C ILE A 105 -23.18 5.81 10.30
N ASN A 106 -24.09 5.44 9.40
CA ASN A 106 -24.01 4.17 8.69
C ASN A 106 -22.78 4.10 7.77
N ARG A 107 -22.40 5.20 7.10
CA ARG A 107 -21.16 5.27 6.30
C ARG A 107 -19.92 5.18 7.18
N LEU A 108 -19.92 5.85 8.34
CA LEU A 108 -18.86 5.73 9.33
C LEU A 108 -18.67 4.28 9.79
N LYS A 109 -19.76 3.57 10.10
CA LYS A 109 -19.70 2.15 10.49
C LYS A 109 -19.16 1.24 9.38
N LYS A 110 -19.48 1.52 8.12
CA LYS A 110 -18.93 0.77 6.97
C LYS A 110 -17.42 1.01 6.84
N TYR A 111 -16.98 2.25 6.95
CA TYR A 111 -15.56 2.61 6.95
C TYR A 111 -14.81 1.92 8.09
N ASP A 112 -15.32 2.00 9.32
CA ASP A 112 -14.72 1.35 10.50
C ASP A 112 -14.63 -0.17 10.33
N TYR A 113 -15.69 -0.81 9.83
CA TYR A 113 -15.67 -2.24 9.52
C TYR A 113 -14.56 -2.62 8.51
N MET A 114 -14.39 -1.82 7.46
CA MET A 114 -13.33 -2.06 6.46
C MET A 114 -11.94 -1.80 7.04
N GLN A 115 -11.78 -0.78 7.88
CA GLN A 115 -10.52 -0.50 8.58
C GLN A 115 -10.14 -1.64 9.54
N LEU A 116 -11.10 -2.19 10.28
CA LEU A 116 -10.88 -3.38 11.12
C LEU A 116 -10.48 -4.60 10.30
N LYS A 117 -11.05 -4.77 9.09
CA LYS A 117 -10.68 -5.86 8.18
C LYS A 117 -9.24 -5.72 7.67
N GLU A 118 -8.80 -4.50 7.38
CA GLU A 118 -7.41 -4.18 7.03
C GLU A 118 -6.46 -4.48 8.19
N GLN A 119 -6.76 -4.01 9.40
CA GLN A 119 -5.94 -4.27 10.59
C GLN A 119 -5.85 -5.77 10.91
N LYS A 120 -6.96 -6.51 10.81
CA LYS A 120 -6.96 -7.97 10.99
C LYS A 120 -6.08 -8.67 9.96
N PHE A 121 -6.10 -8.23 8.71
CA PHE A 121 -5.25 -8.80 7.67
C PHE A 121 -3.76 -8.54 7.96
N LEU A 122 -3.41 -7.31 8.36
CA LEU A 122 -2.05 -6.96 8.76
C LEU A 122 -1.56 -7.78 9.96
N SER A 123 -2.40 -7.89 11.00
CA SER A 123 -2.08 -8.70 12.18
C SER A 123 -1.90 -10.17 11.83
N LEU A 124 -2.74 -10.74 10.96
CA LEU A 124 -2.60 -12.12 10.51
C LEU A 124 -1.32 -12.34 9.68
N TYR A 125 -0.97 -11.37 8.83
CA TYR A 125 0.27 -11.41 8.05
C TYR A 125 1.51 -11.42 8.97
N ASP A 126 1.54 -10.53 9.96
CA ASP A 126 2.60 -10.46 10.97
C ASP A 126 2.66 -11.75 11.81
N TYR A 127 1.51 -12.30 12.18
CA TYR A 127 1.41 -13.56 12.93
C TYR A 127 1.97 -14.75 12.15
N VAL A 128 1.67 -14.86 10.85
CA VAL A 128 2.21 -15.92 9.98
C VAL A 128 3.73 -15.82 9.87
N LEU A 129 4.27 -14.62 9.68
CA LEU A 129 5.73 -14.41 9.64
C LEU A 129 6.39 -14.81 10.97
N ASN A 130 5.79 -14.43 12.10
CA ASN A 130 6.28 -14.82 13.43
C ASN A 130 6.23 -16.33 13.66
N ILE A 131 5.20 -17.04 13.20
CA ILE A 131 5.14 -18.50 13.28
C ILE A 131 6.29 -19.13 12.47
N ILE A 132 6.53 -18.65 11.25
CA ILE A 132 7.61 -19.17 10.40
C ILE A 132 8.97 -18.97 11.09
N ALA A 133 9.20 -17.79 11.67
CA ALA A 133 10.40 -17.50 12.44
C ALA A 133 10.56 -18.44 13.64
N MET A 134 9.51 -18.59 14.45
CA MET A 134 9.53 -19.44 15.65
C MET A 134 9.82 -20.90 15.31
N VAL A 135 9.17 -21.43 14.27
CA VAL A 135 9.40 -22.80 13.77
C VAL A 135 10.83 -22.95 13.25
N SER A 136 11.35 -21.94 12.55
CA SER A 136 12.71 -21.99 11.99
C SER A 136 13.78 -21.96 13.08
N ILE A 137 13.62 -21.14 14.12
CA ILE A 137 14.51 -21.11 15.29
C ILE A 137 14.45 -22.46 16.01
N PHE A 138 13.26 -22.99 16.24
CA PHE A 138 13.08 -24.29 16.91
C PHE A 138 13.73 -25.44 16.13
N MET A 139 13.50 -25.50 14.82
CA MET A 139 14.12 -26.49 13.93
C MET A 139 15.64 -26.33 13.87
N SER A 140 16.16 -25.10 13.85
CA SER A 140 17.59 -24.84 13.92
C SER A 140 18.20 -25.38 15.22
N LEU A 141 17.51 -25.23 16.34
CA LEU A 141 18.00 -25.71 17.64
C LEU A 141 17.98 -27.24 17.70
N LEU A 142 16.92 -27.88 17.21
CA LEU A 142 16.82 -29.34 17.08
C LEU A 142 17.94 -29.93 16.21
N LEU A 143 18.15 -29.36 15.03
CA LEU A 143 19.21 -29.79 14.11
C LEU A 143 20.60 -29.57 14.70
N GLY A 144 20.78 -28.44 15.35
CA GLY A 144 22.00 -28.11 16.07
C GLY A 144 22.32 -29.12 17.18
N ALA A 145 21.34 -29.46 18.02
CA ALA A 145 21.49 -30.48 19.06
C ALA A 145 21.83 -31.86 18.49
N GLN A 146 21.20 -32.25 17.38
CA GLN A 146 21.51 -33.50 16.69
C GLN A 146 22.95 -33.51 16.15
N GLN A 147 23.43 -32.41 15.57
CA GLN A 147 24.80 -32.30 15.03
C GLN A 147 25.88 -32.30 16.12
N VAL A 148 25.57 -31.75 17.29
CA VAL A 148 26.46 -31.85 18.47
C VAL A 148 26.53 -33.31 18.95
N TYR A 149 25.39 -34.00 19.02
CA TYR A 149 25.37 -35.42 19.43
C TYR A 149 26.15 -36.33 18.48
N THR A 150 26.09 -36.07 17.17
CA THR A 150 26.85 -36.84 16.17
C THR A 150 28.33 -36.44 16.06
N GLY A 151 28.78 -35.48 16.88
CA GLY A 151 30.16 -34.98 16.88
C GLY A 151 30.56 -34.17 15.66
N GLN A 152 29.60 -33.78 14.81
CA GLN A 152 29.84 -32.98 13.61
C GLN A 152 30.05 -31.50 13.93
N LEU A 153 29.64 -31.05 15.11
CA LEU A 153 29.63 -29.64 15.49
C LEU A 153 29.99 -29.47 16.97
N ASN A 154 30.87 -28.52 17.29
CA ASN A 154 31.23 -28.20 18.67
C ASN A 154 30.11 -27.40 19.35
N GLU A 155 29.84 -27.66 20.63
CA GLU A 155 28.85 -26.95 21.46
C GLU A 155 28.96 -25.43 21.35
N VAL A 156 30.18 -24.88 21.27
CA VAL A 156 30.42 -23.44 21.14
C VAL A 156 29.88 -22.85 19.83
N TYR A 157 29.99 -23.60 18.72
CA TYR A 157 29.47 -23.15 17.43
C TYR A 157 27.95 -23.23 17.35
N LEU A 158 27.34 -24.19 18.07
CA LEU A 158 25.89 -24.29 18.15
C LEU A 158 25.27 -23.01 18.74
N THR A 159 25.81 -22.50 19.85
CA THR A 159 25.29 -21.27 20.46
C THR A 159 25.40 -20.07 19.52
N SER A 160 26.52 -19.97 18.79
CA SER A 160 26.75 -18.89 17.83
C SER A 160 25.77 -18.95 16.64
N ILE A 161 25.51 -20.16 16.15
CA ILE A 161 24.53 -20.43 15.09
C ILE A 161 23.12 -20.01 15.54
N VAL A 162 22.71 -20.42 16.74
CA VAL A 162 21.38 -20.08 17.27
C VAL A 162 21.22 -18.57 17.45
N LEU A 163 22.23 -17.87 17.98
CA LEU A 163 22.21 -16.41 18.10
C LEU A 163 22.09 -15.74 16.73
N MET A 164 22.85 -16.20 15.72
CA MET A 164 22.77 -15.66 14.37
C MET A 164 21.37 -15.85 13.75
N VAL A 165 20.80 -17.05 13.88
CA VAL A 165 19.45 -17.36 13.39
C VAL A 165 18.40 -16.49 14.09
N LEU A 166 18.52 -16.31 15.40
CA LEU A 166 17.64 -15.44 16.18
C LEU A 166 17.70 -13.98 15.66
N THR A 167 18.91 -13.43 15.52
CA THR A 167 19.10 -12.07 15.01
C THR A 167 18.56 -11.89 13.58
N LEU A 168 18.74 -12.88 12.70
CA LEU A 168 18.19 -12.84 11.34
C LEU A 168 16.66 -12.75 11.32
N PHE A 169 15.98 -13.49 12.19
CA PHE A 169 14.52 -13.45 12.25
C PHE A 169 13.99 -12.21 12.98
N GLU A 170 14.68 -11.71 14.01
CA GLU A 170 14.32 -10.43 14.63
C GLU A 170 14.40 -9.27 13.63
N GLN A 171 15.42 -9.25 12.79
CA GLN A 171 15.53 -8.28 11.70
C GLN A 171 14.43 -8.44 10.64
N ALA A 172 13.84 -9.63 10.50
CA ALA A 172 12.78 -9.90 9.54
C ALA A 172 11.38 -9.45 10.02
N VAL A 173 11.13 -9.28 11.33
CA VAL A 173 9.85 -8.79 11.87
C VAL A 173 9.37 -7.47 11.25
N PRO A 174 10.20 -6.40 11.12
CA PRO A 174 9.75 -5.15 10.50
C PRO A 174 9.38 -5.27 9.01
N MET A 175 9.68 -6.39 8.32
CA MET A 175 9.22 -6.63 6.94
C MET A 175 7.70 -6.73 6.81
N SER A 176 6.97 -7.00 7.90
CA SER A 176 5.52 -7.12 7.81
C SER A 176 4.87 -5.85 7.24
N ASN A 177 5.54 -4.71 7.40
CA ASN A 177 5.07 -3.40 6.96
C ASN A 177 5.49 -3.02 5.52
N VAL A 178 6.48 -3.68 4.90
CA VAL A 178 6.97 -3.27 3.56
C VAL A 178 5.92 -3.49 2.48
N ALA A 179 5.20 -4.63 2.53
CA ALA A 179 4.11 -4.92 1.59
C ALA A 179 3.00 -3.85 1.64
N PHE A 180 2.76 -3.31 2.84
CA PHE A 180 1.78 -2.25 3.06
C PHE A 180 2.21 -0.93 2.44
N TYR A 181 3.47 -0.52 2.66
CA TYR A 181 3.99 0.71 2.07
C TYR A 181 4.09 0.63 0.54
N LYS A 182 4.42 -0.55 0.00
CA LYS A 182 4.36 -0.76 -1.47
C LYS A 182 2.94 -0.54 -1.98
N ALA A 183 1.92 -1.05 -1.28
CA ALA A 183 0.54 -0.83 -1.67
C ALA A 183 0.10 0.64 -1.54
N ASP A 184 0.57 1.38 -0.52
CA ASP A 184 0.36 2.84 -0.43
C ASP A 184 1.01 3.59 -1.60
N THR A 185 2.21 3.15 -1.97
CA THR A 185 2.98 3.75 -3.08
C THR A 185 2.28 3.54 -4.41
N ASP A 186 1.91 2.29 -4.71
CA ASP A 186 1.23 1.93 -5.95
C ASP A 186 -0.10 2.70 -6.05
N GLN A 187 -0.84 2.81 -4.94
CA GLN A 187 -2.07 3.59 -4.89
C GLN A 187 -1.84 5.10 -5.09
N ALA A 188 -0.84 5.68 -4.42
CA ALA A 188 -0.52 7.11 -4.58
C ALA A 188 -0.06 7.43 -6.02
N LEU A 189 0.70 6.53 -6.64
CA LEU A 189 1.09 6.64 -8.04
C LEU A 189 -0.11 6.55 -8.99
N ASP A 190 -1.03 5.60 -8.78
CA ASP A 190 -2.27 5.47 -9.56
C ASP A 190 -3.09 6.77 -9.49
N GLU A 191 -3.28 7.33 -8.29
CA GLU A 191 -4.07 8.55 -8.08
C GLU A 191 -3.36 9.81 -8.61
N ILE A 192 -2.03 9.87 -8.59
CA ILE A 192 -1.26 10.95 -9.24
C ILE A 192 -1.37 10.83 -10.76
N ASN A 193 -1.26 9.62 -11.29
CA ASN A 193 -1.33 9.39 -12.73
C ASN A 193 -2.73 9.69 -13.27
N GLU A 194 -3.80 9.46 -12.49
CA GLU A 194 -5.16 9.88 -12.82
C GLU A 194 -5.29 11.41 -12.99
N VAL A 195 -4.54 12.19 -12.19
CA VAL A 195 -4.56 13.67 -12.24
C VAL A 195 -3.61 14.23 -13.32
N ILE A 196 -2.49 13.56 -13.57
CA ILE A 196 -1.48 13.97 -14.55
C ILE A 196 -1.81 13.49 -15.97
N ALA A 197 -2.58 12.41 -16.12
CA ALA A 197 -3.04 11.93 -17.41
C ALA A 197 -3.72 13.10 -18.13
N PRO A 198 -3.16 13.57 -19.26
CA PRO A 198 -3.74 14.69 -19.97
C PRO A 198 -5.13 14.24 -20.41
N VAL A 199 -6.16 14.97 -19.95
CA VAL A 199 -7.46 14.92 -20.59
C VAL A 199 -7.17 15.27 -22.04
N THR A 200 -7.23 14.29 -22.93
CA THR A 200 -7.11 14.50 -24.38
C THR A 200 -8.38 15.17 -24.85
N THR A 201 -8.62 16.40 -24.39
CA THR A 201 -9.39 17.35 -25.17
C THR A 201 -8.52 17.64 -26.36
N GLU A 202 -8.93 17.16 -27.53
CA GLU A 202 -8.22 17.31 -28.79
C GLU A 202 -7.75 18.75 -28.98
N MET A 203 -6.48 19.01 -28.70
CA MET A 203 -5.84 20.25 -29.10
C MET A 203 -5.48 20.09 -30.57
N SER A 204 -6.50 20.26 -31.43
CA SER A 204 -6.29 20.41 -32.86
C SER A 204 -5.27 21.53 -33.09
N GLY A 205 -4.21 21.19 -33.82
CA GLY A 205 -3.03 22.03 -33.99
C GLY A 205 -3.37 23.42 -34.51
N ILE A 206 -2.91 24.45 -33.79
CA ILE A 206 -2.96 25.81 -34.31
C ILE A 206 -1.77 25.97 -35.24
N SER A 207 -2.09 25.95 -36.54
CA SER A 207 -1.21 26.39 -37.61
C SER A 207 -0.78 27.83 -37.37
N ASN A 208 0.52 28.06 -37.50
CA ASN A 208 1.15 29.36 -37.52
C ASN A 208 0.47 30.26 -38.56
N ASN A 209 0.12 31.51 -38.20
CA ASN A 209 0.00 32.62 -39.14
C ASN A 209 0.00 33.96 -38.39
N ASN A 210 0.96 34.81 -38.74
CA ASN A 210 0.98 36.23 -38.43
C ASN A 210 -0.30 36.90 -38.98
N HIS A 211 -1.01 37.69 -38.17
CA HIS A 211 -1.60 38.96 -38.62
C HIS A 211 -2.05 39.81 -37.41
N SER A 212 -1.67 41.09 -37.48
CA SER A 212 -2.08 42.18 -36.63
C SER A 212 -3.56 42.58 -36.84
N GLU A 213 -4.05 43.38 -35.90
CA GLU A 213 -5.24 44.24 -35.95
C GLU A 213 -6.55 43.67 -35.38
N LEU A 214 -7.21 44.52 -34.57
CA LEU A 214 -8.50 44.36 -33.88
C LEU A 214 -9.43 43.32 -34.53
N SER A 215 -9.39 42.07 -34.07
CA SER A 215 -10.36 41.07 -34.49
C SER A 215 -11.69 41.34 -33.80
N LEU A 216 -12.66 41.88 -34.54
CA LEU A 216 -14.06 41.75 -34.16
C LEU A 216 -14.38 40.26 -34.13
N PHE A 217 -14.58 39.71 -32.94
CA PHE A 217 -15.05 38.35 -32.77
C PHE A 217 -16.55 38.31 -33.08
N GLU A 218 -16.91 37.80 -34.25
CA GLU A 218 -18.29 37.51 -34.62
C GLU A 218 -18.59 36.04 -34.25
N MET A 219 -19.48 35.84 -33.28
CA MET A 219 -20.02 34.51 -32.96
C MET A 219 -21.31 34.33 -33.76
N LYS A 220 -21.32 33.38 -34.70
CA LYS A 220 -22.49 33.08 -35.52
C LYS A 220 -22.79 31.59 -35.43
N ASP A 221 -24.06 31.25 -35.17
CA ASP A 221 -24.56 29.88 -35.06
C ASP A 221 -23.82 29.01 -34.02
N VAL A 222 -23.41 29.59 -32.89
CA VAL A 222 -22.70 28.86 -31.83
C VAL A 222 -23.71 28.18 -30.92
N THR A 223 -23.67 26.85 -30.91
CA THR A 223 -24.41 26.02 -29.94
C THR A 223 -23.43 25.48 -28.90
N PHE A 224 -23.63 25.90 -27.66
CA PHE A 224 -22.83 25.44 -26.53
C PHE A 224 -23.66 24.52 -25.63
N SER A 225 -23.11 23.35 -25.33
CA SER A 225 -23.64 22.44 -24.31
C SER A 225 -22.51 21.98 -23.41
N TYR A 226 -22.78 21.92 -22.11
CA TYR A 226 -21.88 21.26 -21.18
C TYR A 226 -21.85 19.76 -21.47
N TRP A 227 -20.69 19.13 -21.25
CA TRP A 227 -20.46 17.72 -21.56
C TRP A 227 -21.47 16.75 -20.91
N ASN A 228 -22.10 17.17 -19.79
CA ASN A 228 -23.07 16.39 -19.03
C ASN A 228 -24.53 16.89 -19.18
N GLN A 229 -24.84 17.65 -20.24
CA GLN A 229 -26.19 18.16 -20.51
C GLN A 229 -26.69 17.72 -21.89
N GLN A 230 -27.93 17.21 -21.92
CA GLN A 230 -28.60 16.75 -23.15
C GLN A 230 -29.21 17.90 -23.96
N THR A 231 -29.40 19.07 -23.34
CA THR A 231 -29.98 20.27 -23.97
C THR A 231 -28.94 21.39 -24.02
N PRO A 232 -28.76 22.07 -25.16
CA PRO A 232 -27.78 23.15 -25.27
C PRO A 232 -28.16 24.33 -24.38
N THR A 233 -27.16 24.85 -23.66
CA THR A 233 -27.32 25.97 -22.70
C THR A 233 -27.40 27.32 -23.41
N THR A 234 -26.81 27.44 -24.60
CA THR A 234 -26.87 28.66 -25.39
C THR A 234 -26.88 28.31 -26.87
N VAL A 235 -27.85 28.89 -27.57
CA VAL A 235 -27.95 28.88 -29.03
C VAL A 235 -27.93 30.34 -29.45
N LEU A 236 -26.81 30.81 -30.00
CA LEU A 236 -26.72 32.13 -30.60
C LEU A 236 -26.93 31.97 -32.11
N ILE A 237 -28.05 32.51 -32.61
CA ILE A 237 -28.41 32.59 -34.03
C ILE A 237 -27.81 33.86 -34.61
#